data_AF-A0A356THG6-F1
#
_entry.id   AF-A0A356THG6-F1
#
_cell.length_a   1.000
_cell.length_b   1.000
_cell.length_c   1.000
_cell.angle_alpha   90.00
_cell.angle_beta   90.00
_cell.angle_gamma   90.00
#
_symmetry.space_group_name_H-M   'P 1'
#
loop_
_entity.id
_entity.type
_entity.pdbx_description
1 polymer ?
#
loop_
_entity_poly.entity_id
_entity_poly.type
_entity_poly.pdbx_seq_one_letter_code
_entity_poly.pdbx_strand_id
1 'polypeptide(L)'
;DNAHILNISPPLNMETRWFAPHVAYTMAKFGMSMCVLGMHEELRSKKIAVNALWPRTAVATAAVQNLLGGEEAMKGSRKPEIMADA
;
A
#
# COMPACT_ATOMS: atom_id res chain seq x y z
N ASP A 1 -6.80 -23.18 5.45
CA ASP A 1 -6.93 -22.59 4.10
C ASP A 1 -8.19 -21.76 3.98
N ASN A 2 -8.03 -20.44 3.96
CA ASN A 2 -9.06 -19.51 3.50
C ASN A 2 -8.52 -18.82 2.25
N ALA A 3 -9.39 -18.37 1.35
CA ALA A 3 -8.96 -17.55 0.21
C ALA A 3 -8.60 -16.14 0.69
N HIS A 4 -7.53 -15.56 0.15
CA HIS A 4 -7.05 -14.23 0.53
C HIS A 4 -6.90 -13.33 -0.70
N ILE A 5 -7.35 -12.08 -0.56
CA ILE A 5 -6.98 -10.96 -1.41
C ILE A 5 -6.18 -9.99 -0.54
N LEU A 6 -4.96 -9.66 -0.97
CA LEU A 6 -4.07 -8.74 -0.27
C LEU A 6 -3.70 -7.58 -1.20
N ASN A 7 -4.20 -6.39 -0.88
CA ASN A 7 -3.87 -5.18 -1.62
C ASN A 7 -2.64 -4.51 -0.98
N ILE A 8 -1.61 -4.21 -1.77
CA ILE A 8 -0.49 -3.40 -1.30
C ILE A 8 -0.89 -1.92 -1.37
N SER A 9 -1.66 -1.45 -0.39
CA SER A 9 -2.24 -0.09 -0.37
C SER A 9 -2.30 0.49 1.05
N PRO A 10 -2.21 1.83 1.20
CA PRO A 10 -2.11 2.48 2.51
C PRO A 10 -3.46 2.52 3.26
N PRO A 11 -3.45 2.75 4.58
CA PRO A 11 -4.66 3.13 5.32
C PRO A 11 -5.30 4.41 4.76
N LEU A 12 -6.62 4.51 4.84
CA LEU A 12 -7.37 5.69 4.40
C LEU A 12 -7.19 6.84 5.40
N ASN A 13 -6.21 7.72 5.15
CA ASN A 13 -5.96 8.92 5.93
C ASN A 13 -6.42 10.18 5.16
N MET A 14 -7.45 10.85 5.66
CA MET A 14 -8.12 11.98 4.99
C MET A 14 -7.48 13.35 5.28
N GLU A 15 -6.28 13.41 5.82
CA GLU A 15 -5.54 14.67 6.00
C GLU A 15 -5.11 15.27 4.65
N THR A 16 -5.37 16.57 4.45
CA THR A 16 -5.13 17.29 3.17
C THR A 16 -3.67 17.25 2.69
N ARG A 17 -2.70 17.17 3.61
CA ARG A 17 -1.27 17.05 3.28
C ARG A 17 -0.93 15.85 2.40
N TRP A 18 -1.75 14.79 2.45
CA TRP A 18 -1.56 13.60 1.62
C TRP A 18 -2.16 13.74 0.22
N PHE A 19 -3.01 14.74 -0.03
CA PHE A 19 -3.66 14.95 -1.31
C PHE A 19 -3.03 16.10 -2.09
N ALA A 20 -2.71 17.21 -1.43
CA ALA A 20 -2.31 18.44 -2.09
C ALA A 20 -1.10 18.28 -3.04
N PRO A 21 -0.02 17.55 -2.68
CA PRO A 21 1.17 17.49 -3.55
C PRO A 21 1.03 16.55 -4.76
N HIS A 22 0.14 15.55 -4.68
CA HIS A 22 0.09 14.44 -5.65
C HIS A 22 -1.29 13.76 -5.67
N VAL A 23 -2.36 14.54 -5.88
CA VAL A 23 -3.76 14.10 -5.75
C VAL A 23 -4.08 12.85 -6.57
N ALA A 24 -3.62 12.77 -7.83
CA ALA A 24 -3.90 11.64 -8.70
C ALA A 24 -3.30 10.33 -8.16
N TYR A 25 -2.07 10.38 -7.65
CA TYR A 25 -1.42 9.22 -7.04
C TYR A 25 -2.14 8.79 -5.75
N THR A 26 -2.51 9.76 -4.91
CA THR A 26 -3.24 9.50 -3.67
C THR A 26 -4.59 8.85 -3.96
N MET A 27 -5.35 9.37 -4.92
CA MET A 27 -6.63 8.76 -5.35
C MET A 27 -6.43 7.35 -5.88
N ALA A 28 -5.41 7.10 -6.70
CA ALA A 28 -5.13 5.76 -7.21
C ALA A 28 -4.83 4.76 -6.08
N LYS A 29 -3.96 5.11 -5.13
CA LYS A 29 -3.61 4.24 -4.00
C LYS A 29 -4.76 4.09 -2.99
N PHE A 30 -5.52 5.14 -2.72
CA PHE A 30 -6.66 5.08 -1.81
C PHE A 30 -7.84 4.33 -2.42
N GLY A 31 -8.03 4.39 -3.75
CA GLY A 31 -9.02 3.58 -4.45
C GLY A 31 -8.83 2.08 -4.19
N MET A 32 -7.58 1.60 -4.23
CA MET A 32 -7.25 0.21 -3.87
C MET A 32 -7.68 -0.13 -2.44
N SER A 33 -7.51 0.77 -1.48
CA SER A 33 -7.91 0.57 -0.08
C SER A 33 -9.43 0.69 0.12
N MET A 34 -10.11 1.51 -0.66
CA MET A 34 -11.58 1.54 -0.70
C MET A 34 -12.13 0.22 -1.24
N CYS A 35 -11.47 -0.40 -2.23
CA CYS A 35 -11.82 -1.76 -2.65
C CYS A 35 -11.67 -2.77 -1.50
N VAL A 36 -10.62 -2.68 -0.67
CA VAL A 36 -10.49 -3.55 0.51
C VAL A 36 -11.68 -3.37 1.45
N LEU A 37 -12.03 -2.12 1.79
CA LEU A 37 -13.16 -1.81 2.67
C LEU A 37 -14.48 -2.40 2.15
N GLY A 38 -14.77 -2.23 0.86
CA GLY A 38 -16.01 -2.74 0.25
C GLY A 38 -16.02 -4.25 0.08
N MET A 39 -14.97 -4.80 -0.54
CA MET A 39 -14.89 -6.22 -0.88
C MET A 39 -14.78 -7.13 0.34
N HIS A 40 -14.19 -6.66 1.45
CA HIS A 40 -14.17 -7.41 2.71
C HIS A 40 -15.58 -7.80 3.16
N GLU A 41 -16.52 -6.86 3.10
CA GLU A 41 -17.91 -7.13 3.48
C GLU A 41 -18.66 -7.87 2.38
N GLU A 42 -18.50 -7.45 1.12
CA GLU A 42 -19.17 -8.05 -0.04
C GLU A 42 -18.88 -9.56 -0.16
N LEU A 43 -17.65 -9.97 0.16
CA LEU A 43 -17.19 -11.35 0.01
C LEU A 43 -17.20 -12.14 1.34
N ARG A 44 -17.67 -11.55 2.44
CA ARG A 44 -17.69 -12.18 3.77
C ARG A 44 -18.44 -13.52 3.77
N SER A 45 -19.60 -13.57 3.11
CA SER A 45 -20.43 -14.80 3.02
C SER A 45 -19.72 -15.94 2.28
N LYS A 46 -18.79 -15.59 1.38
CA LYS A 46 -17.95 -16.54 0.62
C LYS A 46 -16.68 -16.93 1.37
N LYS A 47 -16.48 -16.42 2.59
CA LYS A 47 -15.30 -16.67 3.44
C LYS A 47 -13.97 -16.30 2.75
N ILE A 48 -13.97 -15.22 1.98
CA ILE A 48 -12.75 -14.64 1.37
C ILE A 48 -12.28 -13.49 2.27
N ALA A 49 -11.04 -13.55 2.73
CA ALA A 49 -10.43 -12.49 3.51
C ALA A 49 -9.83 -11.43 2.58
N VAL A 50 -10.20 -10.16 2.77
CA VAL A 50 -9.69 -9.05 1.97
C VAL A 50 -9.00 -8.04 2.89
N ASN A 51 -7.70 -7.82 2.70
CA ASN A 51 -6.90 -6.98 3.58
C ASN A 51 -5.97 -6.05 2.79
N ALA A 52 -5.39 -5.08 3.49
CA ALA A 52 -4.35 -4.21 2.96
C ALA A 52 -3.03 -4.39 3.75
N LEU A 53 -1.89 -4.33 3.05
CA LEU A 53 -0.56 -4.27 3.64
C LEU A 53 0.21 -3.06 3.09
N TRP A 54 0.88 -2.33 3.98
CA TRP A 54 1.64 -1.14 3.60
C TRP A 54 2.89 -0.97 4.46
N PRO A 55 4.07 -0.67 3.87
CA PRO A 55 5.27 -0.48 4.65
C PRO A 55 5.24 0.85 5.41
N ARG A 56 5.78 0.86 6.62
CA ARG A 56 5.93 2.09 7.41
C ARG A 56 7.04 3.00 6.88
N THR A 57 8.03 2.45 6.19
CA THR A 57 9.18 3.15 5.62
C THR A 57 9.30 2.88 4.13
N ALA A 58 10.13 3.63 3.41
CA ALA A 58 10.45 3.30 2.03
C ALA A 58 11.09 1.89 1.94
N VAL A 59 10.87 1.22 0.80
CA VAL A 59 11.40 -0.12 0.52
C VAL A 59 12.34 -0.04 -0.67
N ALA A 60 13.57 -0.54 -0.48
CA ALA A 60 14.67 -0.44 -1.41
C ALA A 60 14.39 -1.25 -2.68
N THR A 61 13.75 -0.60 -3.66
CA THR A 61 13.39 -1.16 -4.96
C THR A 61 14.00 -0.30 -6.07
N ALA A 62 14.13 -0.86 -7.28
CA ALA A 62 14.57 -0.10 -8.44
C ALA A 62 13.69 1.15 -8.69
N ALA A 63 12.40 1.08 -8.36
CA ALA A 63 11.50 2.23 -8.44
C ALA A 63 11.90 3.36 -7.47
N VAL A 64 12.27 3.03 -6.23
CA VAL A 64 12.75 4.03 -5.27
C VAL A 64 14.07 4.65 -5.76
N GLN A 65 14.99 3.82 -6.24
CA GLN A 65 16.26 4.28 -6.80
C GLN A 65 16.04 5.25 -7.97
N ASN A 66 15.10 4.94 -8.87
CA ASN A 66 14.92 5.72 -10.10
C ASN A 66 14.00 6.94 -9.94
N LEU A 67 13.04 6.92 -9.01
CA LEU A 67 11.94 7.90 -8.96
C LEU A 67 11.87 8.75 -7.68
N LEU A 68 12.44 8.29 -6.56
CA LEU A 68 12.18 8.89 -5.23
C LEU A 68 13.41 9.54 -4.58
N GLY A 69 14.57 9.55 -5.24
CA GLY A 69 15.75 10.28 -4.76
C GLY A 69 17.09 9.52 -4.80
N GLY A 70 17.23 8.49 -5.65
CA GLY A 70 18.52 7.85 -5.89
C GLY A 70 19.11 7.15 -4.66
N GLU A 71 20.44 7.22 -4.51
CA GLU A 71 21.16 6.55 -3.43
C GLU A 71 20.74 7.02 -2.02
N GLU A 72 20.41 8.30 -1.85
CA GLU A 72 19.99 8.83 -0.54
C GLU A 72 18.64 8.24 -0.10
N ALA A 73 17.68 8.12 -1.02
CA ALA A 73 16.42 7.44 -0.75
C ALA A 73 16.63 5.95 -0.44
N MET A 74 17.61 5.31 -1.09
CA MET A 74 17.95 3.91 -0.85
C MET A 74 18.58 3.68 0.53
N LYS A 75 19.47 4.57 1.00
CA LYS A 75 20.08 4.49 2.34
C LYS A 75 19.04 4.60 3.46
N GLY A 76 17.99 5.41 3.25
CA GLY A 76 16.87 5.54 4.20
C GLY A 76 15.81 4.44 4.10
N SER A 77 15.97 3.46 3.19
CA SER A 77 14.98 2.43 2.92
C SER A 77 15.26 1.12 3.66
N ARG A 78 14.21 0.34 3.90
CA ARG A 78 14.32 -1.05 4.36
C ARG A 78 14.35 -2.01 3.17
N LYS A 79 14.83 -3.23 3.41
CA LYS A 79 14.88 -4.25 2.37
C LYS A 79 13.48 -4.82 2.06
N PRO A 80 13.21 -5.29 0.83
CA PRO A 80 11.91 -5.81 0.43
C PRO A 80 11.36 -6.97 1.27
N GLU A 81 12.23 -7.76 1.91
CA GLU A 81 11.84 -8.94 2.69
C GLU A 81 10.90 -8.59 3.84
N ILE A 82 10.98 -7.35 4.38
CA ILE A 82 10.02 -6.91 5.41
C ILE A 82 8.55 -6.93 4.97
N MET A 83 8.32 -6.75 3.66
CA MET A 83 6.98 -6.85 3.09
C MET A 83 6.60 -8.28 2.74
N ALA A 84 7.59 -9.15 2.49
CA ALA A 84 7.36 -10.55 2.18
C ALA A 84 7.05 -11.37 3.44
N ASP A 85 7.69 -11.02 4.57
CA ASP A 85 7.53 -11.72 5.84
C ASP A 85 6.23 -11.34 6.59
N ALA A 86 5.61 -10.20 6.24
CA ALA A 86 4.44 -9.63 6.89
C ALA A 86 3.12 -10.23 6.35
#